data_AF-A0A9C7Q595-F1
#
_entry.id   AF-A0A9C7Q595-F1
#
_cell.length_a   1.000
_cell.length_b   1.000
_cell.length_c   1.000
_cell.angle_alpha   90.00
_cell.angle_beta   90.00
_cell.angle_gamma   90.00
#
_symmetry.space_group_name_H-M   'P 1'
#
loop_
_entity.id
_entity.type
_entity.pdbx_description
1 polymer ?
#
loop_
_entity_poly.entity_id
_entity_poly.type
_entity_poly.pdbx_seq_one_letter_code
_entity_poly.pdbx_strand_id
1 'polypeptide(L)'
;MSLTVFGEKHDLSRREADQLREALGQALTERREFFRTAGEHRDDGSYVVSRRGADSAGHRKVFERFDALVDLYERLPGTFTAETVGERGLTGGRRHILVHHLTEHPDFDCELVSRQPLTARKESDTGDGRTNPPEEDEVEN
;
A
#
# COMPACT_ATOMS: atom_id res chain seq x y z
N MET A 1 -9.16 -26.49 -19.42
CA MET A 1 -9.37 -25.23 -18.67
C MET A 1 -8.66 -24.14 -19.46
N SER A 2 -9.22 -22.95 -19.69
CA SER A 2 -8.54 -21.95 -20.54
C SER A 2 -8.13 -20.71 -19.75
N LEU A 3 -6.92 -20.23 -19.97
CA LEU A 3 -6.37 -19.01 -19.38
C LEU A 3 -6.06 -18.00 -20.48
N THR A 4 -6.32 -16.71 -20.24
CA THR A 4 -5.90 -15.64 -21.16
C THR A 4 -4.79 -14.82 -20.52
N VAL A 5 -3.65 -14.69 -21.20
CA VAL A 5 -2.51 -13.87 -20.76
C VAL A 5 -2.09 -12.97 -21.93
N PHE A 6 -1.99 -11.66 -21.69
CA PHE A 6 -1.72 -10.67 -22.75
C PHE A 6 -2.64 -10.76 -23.98
N GLY A 7 -3.91 -11.15 -23.77
CA GLY A 7 -4.90 -11.30 -24.83
C GLY A 7 -4.81 -12.62 -25.62
N GLU A 8 -3.82 -13.46 -25.34
CA GLU A 8 -3.70 -14.80 -25.94
C GLU A 8 -4.37 -15.85 -25.05
N LYS A 9 -5.17 -16.73 -25.67
CA LYS A 9 -5.89 -17.80 -24.97
C LYS A 9 -5.09 -19.10 -25.04
N HIS A 10 -4.80 -19.67 -23.89
CA HIS A 10 -4.12 -20.95 -23.73
C HIS A 10 -5.06 -21.98 -23.13
N ASP A 11 -5.14 -23.16 -23.74
CA ASP A 11 -5.84 -24.30 -23.17
C ASP A 11 -4.86 -25.13 -22.31
N LEU A 12 -5.26 -25.35 -21.06
CA LEU A 12 -4.54 -26.11 -20.07
C LEU A 12 -5.26 -27.43 -19.81
N SER A 13 -4.49 -28.52 -19.79
CA SER A 13 -4.94 -29.76 -19.15
C SER A 13 -5.14 -29.52 -17.64
N ARG A 14 -5.85 -30.44 -16.99
CA ARG A 14 -6.06 -30.35 -15.53
C ARG A 14 -4.75 -30.34 -14.75
N ARG A 15 -3.79 -31.18 -15.15
CA ARG A 15 -2.47 -31.27 -14.52
C ARG A 15 -1.67 -29.97 -14.70
N GLU A 16 -1.69 -29.38 -15.89
CA GLU A 16 -1.01 -28.10 -16.15
C GLU A 16 -1.66 -26.95 -15.39
N ALA A 17 -2.99 -26.96 -15.26
CA ALA A 17 -3.70 -25.98 -14.44
C ALA A 17 -3.34 -26.11 -12.95
N ASP A 18 -3.24 -27.33 -12.42
CA ASP A 18 -2.85 -27.58 -11.03
C ASP A 18 -1.39 -27.16 -10.77
N GLN A 19 -0.47 -27.49 -11.69
CA GLN A 19 0.94 -27.07 -11.61
C GLN A 19 1.10 -25.56 -11.72
N LEU A 20 0.37 -24.92 -12.63
CA LEU A 20 0.37 -23.47 -12.75
C LEU A 20 -0.21 -22.82 -11.48
N ARG A 21 -1.28 -23.37 -10.92
CA ARG A 21 -1.85 -22.88 -9.65
C ARG A 21 -0.86 -23.00 -8.50
N GLU A 22 -0.11 -24.10 -8.41
CA GLU A 22 0.92 -24.29 -7.38
C GLU A 22 2.11 -23.34 -7.57
N ALA A 23 2.60 -23.20 -8.80
CA ALA A 23 3.68 -22.29 -9.14
C ALA A 23 3.28 -20.82 -8.92
N LEU A 24 2.06 -20.44 -9.29
CA LEU A 24 1.49 -19.13 -9.00
C LEU A 24 1.25 -18.96 -7.51
N GLY A 25 0.78 -19.97 -6.78
CA GLY A 25 0.65 -19.90 -5.32
C GLY A 25 1.99 -19.64 -4.65
N GLN A 26 3.05 -20.35 -5.05
CA GLN A 26 4.40 -20.12 -4.52
C GLN A 26 5.02 -18.78 -4.96
N ALA A 27 4.78 -18.36 -6.21
CA ALA A 27 5.29 -17.09 -6.73
C ALA A 27 4.51 -15.87 -6.21
N LEU A 28 3.21 -16.01 -5.98
CA LEU A 28 2.35 -14.97 -5.42
C LEU A 28 2.42 -14.97 -3.90
N THR A 29 2.76 -16.07 -3.23
CA THR A 29 2.98 -16.10 -1.79
C THR A 29 4.39 -15.62 -1.48
N GLU A 30 4.61 -14.32 -1.71
CA GLU A 30 5.84 -13.62 -1.40
C GLU A 30 5.72 -12.90 -0.06
N ARG A 31 6.56 -13.29 0.89
CA ARG A 31 6.83 -12.50 2.09
C ARG A 31 8.03 -11.60 1.83
N ARG A 32 7.79 -10.30 1.79
CA ARG A 32 8.82 -9.27 1.69
C ARG A 32 9.03 -8.59 3.03
N GLU A 33 10.25 -8.68 3.55
CA GLU A 33 10.65 -7.92 4.73
C GLU A 33 11.11 -6.52 4.37
N PHE A 34 10.67 -5.56 5.18
CA PHE A 34 11.06 -4.17 5.15
C PHE A 34 11.83 -3.83 6.43
N PHE A 35 12.17 -2.56 6.62
CA PHE A 35 12.98 -2.14 7.76
C PHE A 35 12.29 -2.41 9.11
N ARG A 36 11.02 -2.01 9.28
CA ARG A 36 10.20 -2.28 10.48
C ARG A 36 9.05 -3.23 10.23
N THR A 37 8.66 -3.42 8.97
CA THR A 37 7.45 -4.16 8.62
C THR A 37 7.76 -5.37 7.74
N ALA A 38 6.77 -6.23 7.54
CA ALA A 38 6.80 -7.25 6.51
C ALA A 38 5.43 -7.31 5.83
N GLY A 39 5.45 -7.36 4.50
CA GLY A 39 4.31 -7.61 3.64
C GLY A 39 4.29 -9.07 3.22
N GLU A 40 3.12 -9.71 3.23
CA GLU A 40 2.95 -11.09 2.79
C GLU A 40 1.69 -11.17 1.94
N HIS A 41 1.86 -11.53 0.68
CA HIS A 41 0.78 -12.03 -0.15
C HIS A 41 0.53 -13.49 0.22
N ARG A 42 -0.73 -13.90 0.34
CA ARG A 42 -1.11 -15.27 0.68
C ARG A 42 -1.81 -15.96 -0.48
N ASP A 43 -1.84 -17.30 -0.41
CA ASP A 43 -2.55 -18.17 -1.35
C ASP A 43 -4.06 -17.87 -1.47
N ASP A 44 -4.67 -17.29 -0.43
CA ASP A 44 -6.08 -16.89 -0.42
C ASP A 44 -6.33 -15.52 -1.08
N GLY A 45 -5.28 -14.87 -1.60
CA GLY A 45 -5.32 -13.53 -2.19
C GLY A 45 -5.21 -12.40 -1.17
N SER A 46 -5.24 -12.70 0.13
CA SER A 46 -5.10 -11.68 1.17
C SER A 46 -3.68 -11.11 1.22
N TYR A 47 -3.59 -9.85 1.65
CA TYR A 47 -2.31 -9.19 1.88
C TYR A 47 -2.16 -8.82 3.34
N VAL A 48 -1.00 -9.12 3.92
CA VAL A 48 -0.78 -9.04 5.36
C VAL A 48 0.38 -8.13 5.64
N VAL A 49 0.11 -7.12 6.46
CA VAL A 49 1.13 -6.24 7.01
C VAL A 49 1.39 -6.62 8.45
N SER A 50 2.65 -6.90 8.78
CA SER A 50 3.08 -7.27 10.13
C SER A 50 4.31 -6.46 10.55
N ARG A 51 4.63 -6.47 11.84
CA ARG A 51 5.98 -6.05 12.27
C ARG A 51 7.00 -7.06 11.75
N ARG A 52 8.19 -6.59 11.42
CA ARG A 52 9.32 -7.45 11.10
C ARG A 52 9.59 -8.43 12.25
N GLY A 53 9.72 -9.72 11.93
CA GLY A 53 9.99 -10.79 12.90
C GLY A 53 8.82 -11.15 13.83
N ALA A 54 7.60 -10.65 13.60
CA ALA A 54 6.44 -11.04 14.40
C ALA A 54 5.72 -12.25 13.77
N ASP A 55 5.82 -13.42 14.42
CA ASP A 55 5.06 -14.62 14.06
C ASP A 55 3.68 -14.67 14.73
N SER A 56 3.40 -13.78 15.68
CA SER A 56 2.14 -13.79 16.44
C SER A 56 1.02 -13.02 15.73
N ALA A 57 -0.15 -13.65 15.64
CA ALA A 57 -1.33 -13.13 14.94
C ALA A 57 -1.85 -11.77 15.45
N GLY A 58 -1.49 -11.36 16.67
CA GLY A 58 -1.99 -10.13 17.32
C GLY A 58 -1.44 -8.82 16.74
N HIS A 59 -0.27 -8.85 16.10
CA HIS A 59 0.45 -7.66 15.62
C HIS A 59 0.49 -7.53 14.09
N ARG A 60 -0.53 -8.04 13.41
CA ARG A 60 -0.69 -7.92 11.96
C ARG A 60 -2.02 -7.29 11.57
N LYS A 61 -2.06 -6.69 10.39
CA LYS A 61 -3.25 -6.24 9.68
C LYS A 61 -3.39 -7.10 8.43
N VAL A 62 -4.56 -7.72 8.27
CA VAL A 62 -4.93 -8.45 7.06
C VAL A 62 -5.86 -7.57 6.23
N PHE A 63 -5.57 -7.50 4.93
CA PHE A 63 -6.41 -6.94 3.88
C PHE A 63 -6.91 -8.09 3.02
N GLU A 64 -8.15 -8.00 2.52
CA GLU A 64 -8.74 -9.02 1.64
C GLU A 64 -7.95 -9.21 0.34
N ARG A 65 -7.28 -8.13 -0.11
CA ARG A 65 -6.42 -8.07 -1.31
C ARG A 65 -5.42 -6.94 -1.16
N PHE A 66 -4.30 -6.99 -1.89
CA PHE A 66 -3.31 -5.90 -1.89
C PHE A 66 -3.93 -4.57 -2.33
N ASP A 67 -4.81 -4.58 -3.34
CA ASP A 67 -5.54 -3.38 -3.79
C ASP A 67 -6.32 -2.69 -2.67
N ALA A 68 -6.77 -3.40 -1.62
CA ALA A 68 -7.45 -2.76 -0.51
C ALA A 68 -6.51 -1.88 0.34
N LEU A 69 -5.21 -2.18 0.36
CA LEU A 69 -4.16 -1.32 0.91
C LEU A 69 -3.87 -0.14 -0.02
N VAL A 70 -3.87 -0.35 -1.34
CA VAL A 70 -3.74 0.72 -2.35
C VAL A 70 -4.89 1.72 -2.23
N ASP A 71 -6.12 1.22 -2.25
CA ASP A 71 -7.35 1.98 -2.05
C ASP A 71 -7.32 2.78 -0.73
N LEU A 72 -6.75 2.18 0.34
CA LEU A 72 -6.55 2.89 1.61
C LEU A 72 -5.59 4.06 1.43
N TYR A 73 -4.43 3.83 0.82
CA TYR A 73 -3.42 4.85 0.58
C TYR A 73 -3.96 6.00 -0.29
N GLU A 74 -4.62 5.70 -1.40
CA GLU A 74 -5.17 6.71 -2.31
C GLU A 74 -6.11 7.69 -1.62
N ARG A 75 -6.96 7.17 -0.72
CA ARG A 75 -7.91 7.97 0.06
C ARG A 75 -7.28 8.79 1.20
N LEU A 76 -6.03 8.53 1.58
CA LEU A 76 -5.36 9.33 2.61
C LEU A 76 -5.05 10.74 2.07
N PRO A 77 -5.13 11.77 2.93
CA PRO A 77 -4.64 13.11 2.57
C PRO A 77 -3.14 13.06 2.22
N GLY A 78 -2.66 14.09 1.52
CA GLY A 78 -1.26 14.17 1.11
C GLY A 78 -0.28 14.15 2.28
N THR A 79 -0.67 14.67 3.45
CA THR A 79 0.01 14.43 4.73
C THR A 79 -0.91 13.67 5.68
N PHE A 80 -0.46 12.53 6.21
CA PHE A 80 -1.28 11.66 7.06
C PHE A 80 -0.53 11.15 8.28
N THR A 81 -1.26 10.89 9.37
CA THR A 81 -0.72 10.33 10.61
C THR A 81 -1.28 8.94 10.91
N ALA A 82 -0.76 8.30 11.95
CA ALA A 82 -1.35 7.07 12.47
C ALA A 82 -2.84 7.25 12.84
N GLU A 83 -3.25 8.44 13.30
CA GLU A 83 -4.65 8.72 13.64
C GLU A 83 -5.55 8.76 12.41
N THR A 84 -5.10 9.42 11.34
CA THR A 84 -5.79 9.48 10.04
C THR A 84 -6.04 8.08 9.48
N VAL A 85 -5.04 7.20 9.54
CA VAL A 85 -5.17 5.78 9.13
C VAL A 85 -6.17 5.04 10.04
N GLY A 86 -6.25 5.44 11.31
CA GLY A 86 -7.10 4.87 12.34
C GLY A 86 -8.60 5.07 12.18
N GLU A 87 -9.03 6.17 11.57
CA GLU A 87 -10.45 6.50 11.33
C GLU A 87 -11.17 5.46 10.47
N ARG A 88 -10.42 4.61 9.76
CA ARG A 88 -10.92 3.51 8.92
C ARG A 88 -11.20 2.21 9.69
N GLY A 89 -11.49 2.29 11.00
CA GLY A 89 -11.77 1.13 11.86
C GLY A 89 -10.51 0.38 12.31
N LEU A 90 -9.34 1.01 12.22
CA LEU A 90 -8.06 0.47 12.70
C LEU A 90 -7.78 1.00 14.11
N THR A 91 -7.27 0.17 15.01
CA THR A 91 -7.01 0.57 16.41
C THR A 91 -5.56 0.33 16.82
N GLY A 92 -5.07 1.20 17.72
CA GLY A 92 -3.80 1.04 18.41
C GLY A 92 -2.57 0.89 17.49
N GLY A 93 -1.67 -0.02 17.85
CA GLY A 93 -0.39 -0.23 17.16
C GLY A 93 -0.49 -0.62 15.68
N ARG A 94 -1.64 -1.11 15.22
CA ARG A 94 -1.87 -1.45 13.80
C ARG A 94 -1.79 -0.23 12.90
N ARG A 95 -2.22 0.93 13.40
CA ARG A 95 -2.13 2.21 12.70
C ARG A 95 -0.68 2.59 12.38
N HIS A 96 0.19 2.43 13.38
CA HIS A 96 1.61 2.77 13.26
C HIS A 96 2.35 1.82 12.32
N ILE A 97 2.00 0.54 12.37
CA ILE A 97 2.55 -0.47 11.45
C ILE A 97 2.22 -0.09 10.00
N LEU A 98 1.00 0.37 9.72
CA LEU A 98 0.62 0.76 8.37
C LEU A 98 1.33 2.01 7.88
N VAL A 99 1.50 3.04 8.73
CA VAL A 99 2.28 4.23 8.33
C VAL A 99 3.71 3.83 7.97
N HIS A 100 4.36 3.00 8.81
CA HIS A 100 5.70 2.50 8.49
C HIS A 100 5.72 1.68 7.22
N HIS A 101 4.74 0.80 7.02
CA HIS A 101 4.69 -0.06 5.85
C HIS A 101 4.56 0.75 4.56
N LEU A 102 3.65 1.72 4.52
CA LEU A 102 3.47 2.60 3.37
C LEU A 102 4.77 3.34 3.05
N THR A 103 5.47 3.88 4.05
CA THR A 103 6.74 4.60 3.82
C THR A 103 7.94 3.71 3.49
N GLU A 104 7.83 2.40 3.70
CA GLU A 104 8.92 1.44 3.45
C GLU A 104 8.72 0.66 2.14
N HIS A 105 7.51 0.65 1.61
CA HIS A 105 7.11 -0.19 0.49
C HIS A 105 7.22 0.58 -0.83
N PRO A 106 7.95 0.07 -1.84
CA PRO A 106 8.32 0.83 -3.03
C PRO A 106 7.14 1.24 -3.91
N ASP A 107 6.01 0.52 -3.83
CA ASP A 107 4.81 0.84 -4.61
C ASP A 107 3.99 2.03 -4.05
N PHE A 108 4.43 2.65 -2.95
CA PHE A 108 3.79 3.82 -2.37
C PHE A 108 4.74 5.01 -2.35
N ASP A 109 4.39 6.06 -3.09
CA ASP A 109 5.18 7.28 -3.22
C ASP A 109 4.97 8.19 -2.01
N CYS A 110 5.43 7.76 -0.83
CA CYS A 110 5.42 8.58 0.37
C CYS A 110 6.63 8.34 1.27
N GLU A 111 6.98 9.37 2.03
CA GLU A 111 8.12 9.36 2.94
C GLU A 111 7.69 9.69 4.38
N LEU A 112 8.49 9.25 5.34
CA LEU A 112 8.28 9.60 6.75
C LEU A 112 8.90 10.97 7.07
N VAL A 113 8.06 11.96 7.35
CA VAL A 113 8.49 13.35 7.60
C VAL A 113 8.57 13.71 9.09
N SER A 114 7.86 12.99 9.95
CA SER A 114 7.97 13.16 11.42
C SER A 114 7.79 11.84 12.17
N ARG A 115 8.48 11.73 13.32
CA ARG A 115 8.38 10.57 14.23
C ARG A 115 7.39 10.79 15.36
N GLN A 116 7.12 12.04 15.74
CA GLN A 116 6.23 12.40 16.85
C GLN A 116 5.48 13.71 16.52
N PRO A 117 4.18 13.64 16.15
CA PRO A 117 3.42 12.43 15.84
C PRO A 117 4.03 11.68 14.63
N LEU A 118 3.75 10.38 14.52
CA LEU A 118 4.21 9.59 13.37
C LEU A 118 3.46 10.06 12.12
N THR A 119 4.18 10.73 11.21
CA THR A 119 3.59 11.45 10.07
C THR A 119 4.34 11.10 8.78
N ALA A 120 3.57 10.78 7.75
CA ALA A 120 4.06 10.54 6.40
C ALA A 120 3.47 11.55 5.42
N ARG A 121 4.18 11.78 4.31
CA ARG A 121 3.81 12.72 3.26
C ARG A 121 3.94 12.07 1.89
N LYS A 122 2.90 12.17 1.06
CA LYS A 122 2.91 11.73 -0.33
C LYS A 122 3.77 12.68 -1.17
N GLU A 123 4.55 12.16 -2.10
CA GLU A 123 5.46 12.98 -2.90
C GLU A 123 4.72 13.94 -3.84
N SER A 124 3.57 13.54 -4.35
CA SER A 124 2.70 14.32 -5.24
C SER A 124 2.01 15.52 -4.57
N ASP A 125 2.01 15.61 -3.23
CA ASP A 125 1.46 16.74 -2.47
C ASP A 125 2.50 17.87 -2.24
N THR A 126 3.71 17.74 -2.81
CA THR A 126 4.75 18.78 -2.73
C THR A 126 4.46 20.00 -3.64
N GLY A 127 3.33 20.00 -4.37
CA GLY A 127 3.08 20.97 -5.43
C GLY A 127 1.63 21.48 -5.52
N ASP A 128 1.17 22.25 -4.52
CA ASP A 128 0.28 23.38 -4.80
C ASP A 128 0.46 24.48 -3.73
N GLY A 129 1.40 25.38 -4.01
CA GLY A 129 1.82 26.46 -3.11
C GLY A 129 2.43 27.64 -3.85
N ARG A 130 2.01 27.87 -5.10
CA ARG A 130 2.21 29.16 -5.78
C ARG A 130 0.87 29.74 -6.18
N THR A 131 0.26 30.41 -5.21
CA THR A 131 -0.56 31.59 -5.46
C THR A 131 0.20 32.50 -6.43
N ASN A 132 -0.19 32.54 -7.71
CA ASN A 132 0.09 33.75 -8.49
C ASN A 132 -0.77 34.85 -7.87
N PRO A 133 -0.19 35.94 -7.33
CA PRO A 133 -1.00 37.11 -7.02
C PRO A 133 -1.64 37.64 -8.32
N PRO A 134 -2.83 38.25 -8.24
CA PRO A 134 -3.39 38.95 -9.40
C PRO A 134 -2.44 40.10 -9.75
N GLU A 135 -2.03 40.19 -11.01
CA GLU A 135 -1.41 41.39 -11.56
C GLU A 135 -2.47 42.49 -11.55
N GLU A 136 -2.48 43.29 -10.48
CA GLU A 136 -3.09 44.61 -10.48
C GLU A 136 -2.19 45.52 -11.32
N ASP A 137 -2.46 45.62 -12.62
CA ASP A 137 -1.94 46.74 -13.40
C ASP A 137 -2.97 47.88 -13.33
N GLU A 138 -2.52 48.88 -12.58
CA GLU A 138 -3.15 50.18 -12.36
C GLU A 138 -3.49 50.87 -13.68
N VAL A 139 -4.70 51.44 -13.67
CA VAL A 139 -5.14 52.47 -14.60
C VAL A 139 -4.35 53.77 -14.39
N GLU A 140 -4.32 54.58 -15.46
CA GLU A 140 -3.95 56.02 -15.54
C GLU A 140 -2.48 56.28 -15.94
N ASN A 141 -2.21 56.84 -17.13
CA ASN A 141 -2.65 58.16 -17.59
C ASN A 141 -2.69 58.27 -19.12
#